data_AF-A0A2E2B177-F1
#
_entry.id   AF-A0A2E2B177-F1
#
_cell.length_a   1.000
_cell.length_b   1.000
_cell.length_c   1.000
_cell.angle_alpha   90.00
_cell.angle_beta   90.00
_cell.angle_gamma   90.00
#
_symmetry.space_group_name_H-M   'P 1'
#
loop_
_entity.id
_entity.type
_entity.pdbx_description
1 polymer ?
#
loop_
_entity_poly.entity_id
_entity_poly.type
_entity_poly.pdbx_seq_one_letter_code
_entity_poly.pdbx_strand_id
1 'polypeptide(L)'
;MIMKVKFMSRWNWMLLCLVLLGFTCMSFAQADKKATLTPDEEQALMDAADQGPPPRGMMDDSPPRDRRRDGQGPHRGGRPPEELNEQQLKHLFSILSEVNPELIDKIKTWQQVNPDRANRMLARMYGRMQDLIQLKMDDPPMYELKVADIKLDTRSRVLSLSYRRTPTDEVRDELLTVLKQHFEIRQKIREHELERLKSKIGELESQLEERAHNREKLIDKQFQSMTRKPGSRKW
;
A
#
# COMPACT_ATOMS: atom_id res chain seq x y z
N MET A 1 -41.09 41.95 -3.90
CA MET A 1 -41.96 40.77 -3.67
C MET A 1 -41.20 39.81 -2.76
N ILE A 2 -41.49 39.84 -1.45
CA ILE A 2 -40.71 39.13 -0.42
C ILE A 2 -41.32 37.73 -0.23
N MET A 3 -40.61 36.68 -0.63
CA MET A 3 -41.02 35.30 -0.42
C MET A 3 -40.85 34.92 1.06
N LYS A 4 -41.98 34.68 1.75
CA LYS A 4 -42.02 34.09 3.09
C LYS A 4 -41.62 32.61 3.00
N VAL A 5 -40.37 32.29 3.31
CA VAL A 5 -39.92 30.92 3.53
C VAL A 5 -40.50 30.45 4.87
N LYS A 6 -41.49 29.55 4.82
CA LYS A 6 -42.07 28.93 6.02
C LYS A 6 -41.02 28.06 6.69
N PHE A 7 -40.61 28.47 7.89
CA PHE A 7 -39.69 27.76 8.76
C PHE A 7 -40.34 26.41 9.17
N MET A 8 -39.96 25.31 8.51
CA MET A 8 -40.38 23.96 8.90
C MET A 8 -39.81 23.65 10.28
N SER A 9 -40.67 23.17 11.18
CA SER A 9 -40.27 22.88 12.57
C SER A 9 -39.21 21.75 12.60
N ARG A 10 -38.29 21.83 13.56
CA ARG A 10 -37.18 20.87 13.74
C ARG A 10 -37.66 19.41 13.89
N TRP A 11 -38.92 19.19 14.24
CA TRP A 11 -39.53 17.87 14.35
C TRP A 11 -39.78 17.20 13.00
N ASN A 12 -40.14 17.96 11.95
CA ASN A 12 -40.34 17.39 10.62
C ASN A 12 -39.02 16.92 9.97
N TRP A 13 -37.89 17.54 10.32
CA TRP A 13 -36.58 17.09 9.86
C TRP A 13 -36.15 15.78 10.50
N MET A 14 -36.44 15.56 11.80
CA MET A 14 -36.11 14.28 12.45
C MET A 14 -36.94 13.11 11.92
N LEU A 15 -38.23 13.30 11.63
CA LEU A 15 -39.08 12.25 11.05
C LEU A 15 -38.66 11.89 9.62
N LEU A 16 -38.23 12.87 8.82
CA LEU A 16 -37.72 12.61 7.47
C LEU A 16 -36.39 11.83 7.50
N CYS A 17 -35.51 12.12 8.48
CA CYS A 17 -34.28 11.34 8.69
C CYS A 17 -34.55 9.90 9.16
N LEU A 18 -35.56 9.67 10.00
CA LEU A 18 -35.92 8.32 10.48
C LEU A 18 -36.49 7.43 9.37
N VAL A 19 -37.27 7.98 8.43
CA VAL A 19 -37.81 7.21 7.30
C VAL A 19 -36.73 6.92 6.25
N LEU A 20 -35.77 7.84 6.03
CA LEU A 20 -34.64 7.60 5.13
C LEU A 20 -33.62 6.59 5.70
N LEU A 21 -33.52 6.44 7.02
CA LEU A 21 -32.69 5.41 7.67
C LEU A 21 -33.34 4.02 7.68
N GLY A 22 -34.67 3.92 7.49
CA GLY A 22 -35.38 2.64 7.49
C GLY A 22 -35.37 1.88 6.16
N PHE A 23 -35.06 2.55 5.04
CA PHE A 23 -35.19 1.97 3.70
C PHE A 23 -33.89 1.38 3.12
N THR A 24 -32.76 1.46 3.82
CA THR A 24 -31.46 0.98 3.33
C THR A 24 -31.01 -0.38 3.88
N CYS A 25 -31.79 -1.03 4.75
CA CYS A 25 -31.38 -2.30 5.36
C CYS A 25 -31.88 -3.59 4.69
N MET A 26 -32.66 -3.54 3.60
CA MET A 26 -33.31 -4.75 3.04
C MET A 26 -32.84 -5.24 1.65
N SER A 27 -31.81 -4.66 1.02
CA SER A 27 -31.40 -5.07 -0.35
C SER A 27 -30.00 -5.65 -0.53
N PHE A 28 -29.35 -6.18 0.52
CA PHE A 28 -28.03 -6.83 0.38
C PHE A 28 -28.02 -8.24 0.99
N ALA A 29 -28.92 -9.09 0.52
CA ALA A 29 -28.90 -10.53 0.83
C ALA A 29 -29.14 -11.36 -0.44
N GLN A 30 -28.51 -10.96 -1.56
CA GLN A 30 -28.39 -11.83 -2.71
C GLN A 30 -27.13 -12.67 -2.50
N ALA A 31 -27.34 -13.86 -1.97
CA ALA A 31 -26.31 -14.87 -1.77
C ALA A 31 -25.74 -15.27 -3.14
N ASP A 32 -24.63 -14.65 -3.52
CA ASP A 32 -23.73 -15.17 -4.53
C ASP A 32 -23.34 -16.59 -4.12
N LYS A 33 -23.85 -17.59 -4.85
CA LYS A 33 -23.24 -18.92 -4.90
C LYS A 33 -21.88 -18.77 -5.56
N LYS A 34 -20.90 -18.26 -4.82
CA LYS A 34 -19.50 -18.30 -5.23
C LYS A 34 -19.17 -19.77 -5.42
N ALA A 35 -18.97 -20.18 -6.67
CA ALA A 35 -18.42 -21.49 -6.99
C ALA A 35 -17.08 -21.59 -6.25
N THR A 36 -17.08 -22.31 -5.14
CA THR A 36 -15.88 -22.63 -4.38
C THR A 36 -15.05 -23.54 -5.28
N LEU A 37 -13.96 -23.00 -5.84
CA LEU A 37 -12.96 -23.81 -6.52
C LEU A 37 -12.55 -24.96 -5.60
N THR A 38 -12.34 -26.13 -6.18
CA THR A 38 -11.81 -27.26 -5.41
C THR A 38 -10.40 -26.93 -4.90
N PRO A 39 -9.96 -27.48 -3.76
CA PRO A 39 -8.62 -27.24 -3.23
C PRO A 39 -7.50 -27.48 -4.26
N ASP A 40 -7.69 -28.46 -5.15
CA ASP A 40 -6.73 -28.79 -6.21
C ASP A 40 -6.70 -27.74 -7.33
N GLU A 41 -7.86 -27.20 -7.73
CA GLU A 41 -7.91 -26.09 -8.70
C GLU A 41 -7.35 -24.79 -8.11
N GLU A 42 -7.60 -24.53 -6.82
CA GLU A 42 -7.01 -23.38 -6.13
C GLU A 42 -5.48 -23.53 -6.05
N GLN A 43 -4.99 -24.73 -5.72
CA GLN A 43 -3.56 -25.06 -5.71
C GLN A 43 -2.93 -24.87 -7.10
N ALA A 44 -3.56 -25.38 -8.16
CA ALA A 44 -3.08 -25.24 -9.53
C ALA A 44 -3.05 -23.77 -10.00
N LEU A 45 -4.07 -22.98 -9.65
CA LEU A 45 -4.11 -21.55 -9.97
C LEU A 45 -3.03 -20.76 -9.20
N MET A 46 -2.72 -21.17 -7.97
CA MET A 46 -1.69 -20.57 -7.12
C MET A 46 -0.27 -20.93 -7.61
N ASP A 47 -0.05 -22.17 -8.03
CA ASP A 47 1.22 -22.61 -8.58
C ASP A 47 1.51 -21.95 -9.93
N ALA A 48 0.48 -21.72 -10.74
CA ALA A 48 0.58 -20.91 -11.97
C ALA A 48 0.92 -19.43 -11.69
N ALA A 49 0.50 -18.87 -10.55
CA ALA A 49 0.82 -17.50 -10.16
C ALA A 49 2.29 -17.34 -9.70
N ASP A 50 2.91 -18.39 -9.14
CA ASP A 50 4.32 -18.36 -8.72
C ASP A 50 5.28 -18.48 -9.92
N GLN A 51 4.81 -19.02 -11.05
CA GLN A 51 5.57 -19.04 -12.30
C GLN A 51 5.68 -17.66 -12.98
N GLY A 52 4.96 -16.66 -12.48
CA GLY A 52 4.86 -15.34 -13.11
C GLY A 52 4.13 -15.42 -14.46
N PRO A 53 3.57 -14.30 -14.97
CA PRO A 53 3.12 -14.28 -16.35
C PRO A 53 4.32 -14.64 -17.24
N PRO A 54 4.17 -15.53 -18.24
CA PRO A 54 5.23 -15.75 -19.21
C PRO A 54 5.64 -14.38 -19.76
N PRO A 55 6.95 -14.11 -19.92
CA PRO A 55 7.43 -12.80 -20.34
C PRO A 55 6.61 -12.37 -21.55
N ARG A 56 5.75 -11.36 -21.32
CA ARG A 56 4.79 -10.89 -22.30
C ARG A 56 5.64 -10.48 -23.49
N GLY A 57 5.51 -11.20 -24.61
CA GLY A 57 6.27 -10.96 -25.83
C GLY A 57 6.04 -9.54 -26.29
N MET A 58 6.87 -8.63 -25.80
CA MET A 58 6.98 -7.29 -26.32
C MET A 58 7.83 -7.42 -27.57
N MET A 59 7.13 -7.46 -28.71
CA MET A 59 7.59 -6.79 -29.92
C MET A 59 7.71 -5.30 -29.58
N ASP A 60 8.75 -4.97 -28.83
CA ASP A 60 9.25 -3.62 -28.70
C ASP A 60 10.29 -3.52 -29.81
N ASP A 61 10.06 -2.66 -30.81
CA ASP A 61 11.03 -2.28 -31.86
C ASP A 61 12.21 -1.47 -31.27
N SER A 62 12.57 -1.77 -30.03
CA SER A 62 13.82 -1.37 -29.43
C SER A 62 14.94 -2.05 -30.22
N PRO A 63 15.93 -1.30 -30.74
CA PRO A 63 17.07 -1.88 -31.43
C PRO A 63 17.69 -2.95 -30.52
N PRO A 64 18.20 -4.06 -31.09
CA PRO A 64 18.73 -5.18 -30.33
C PRO A 64 19.76 -4.65 -29.33
N ARG A 65 19.36 -4.59 -28.05
CA ARG A 65 20.31 -4.30 -26.97
C ARG A 65 21.33 -5.41 -27.03
N ASP A 66 22.56 -5.02 -27.37
CA ASP A 66 23.73 -5.87 -27.46
C ASP A 66 23.74 -6.86 -26.27
N ARG A 67 23.44 -8.12 -26.58
CA ARG A 67 23.29 -9.22 -25.61
C ARG A 67 24.65 -9.73 -25.11
N ARG A 68 25.67 -8.88 -25.08
CA ARG A 68 26.95 -9.12 -24.38
C ARG A 68 26.89 -8.63 -22.94
N ARG A 69 25.85 -9.04 -22.21
CA ARG A 69 25.92 -9.05 -20.75
C ARG A 69 26.12 -10.49 -20.32
N ASP A 70 27.35 -10.97 -20.49
CA ASP A 70 27.95 -12.16 -19.87
C ASP A 70 28.05 -12.04 -18.33
N GLY A 71 27.18 -11.22 -17.74
CA GLY A 71 26.88 -11.20 -16.32
C GLY A 71 25.76 -12.16 -16.04
N GLN A 72 26.03 -13.47 -16.18
CA GLN A 72 25.59 -14.43 -15.16
C GLN A 72 26.24 -13.98 -13.83
N GLY A 73 25.77 -12.84 -13.30
CA GLY A 73 25.92 -12.57 -11.89
C GLY A 73 25.30 -13.78 -11.21
N PRO A 74 25.99 -14.39 -10.23
CA PRO A 74 25.48 -15.57 -9.57
C PRO A 74 24.02 -15.28 -9.24
N HIS A 75 23.11 -16.12 -9.72
CA HIS A 75 21.78 -16.19 -9.15
C HIS A 75 22.06 -16.25 -7.66
N ARG A 76 21.92 -15.11 -6.96
CA ARG A 76 22.22 -15.00 -5.54
C ARG A 76 21.31 -16.06 -4.97
N GLY A 77 21.86 -17.23 -4.67
CA GLY A 77 21.13 -18.39 -4.20
C GLY A 77 20.32 -17.83 -3.06
N GLY A 78 19.02 -17.67 -3.31
CA GLY A 78 18.19 -16.78 -2.54
C GLY A 78 18.33 -17.27 -1.12
N ARG A 79 19.03 -16.49 -0.28
CA ARG A 79 19.23 -16.86 1.11
C ARG A 79 17.83 -17.25 1.59
N PRO A 80 17.65 -18.49 2.10
CA PRO A 80 16.33 -18.94 2.51
C PRO A 80 15.73 -17.81 3.34
N PRO A 81 14.50 -17.38 3.02
CA PRO A 81 13.91 -16.21 3.63
C PRO A 81 14.06 -16.34 5.14
N GLU A 82 14.70 -15.35 5.75
CA GLU A 82 14.92 -15.33 7.19
C GLU A 82 13.56 -15.52 7.88
N GLU A 83 13.50 -16.47 8.81
CA GLU A 83 12.27 -16.73 9.54
C GLU A 83 11.85 -15.46 10.28
N LEU A 84 10.60 -15.05 10.07
CA LEU A 84 10.08 -13.84 10.71
C LEU A 84 9.98 -14.06 12.21
N ASN A 85 10.45 -13.09 13.00
CA ASN A 85 10.27 -13.13 14.44
C ASN A 85 8.79 -12.94 14.82
N GLU A 86 8.44 -13.28 16.06
CA GLU A 86 7.04 -13.23 16.54
C GLU A 86 6.44 -11.81 16.46
N GLN A 87 7.24 -10.78 16.74
CA GLN A 87 6.79 -9.38 16.68
C GLN A 87 6.47 -8.96 15.24
N GLN A 88 7.31 -9.33 14.28
CA GLN A 88 7.14 -9.09 12.85
C GLN A 88 5.87 -9.77 12.33
N LEU A 89 5.64 -11.02 12.74
CA LEU A 89 4.41 -11.74 12.42
C LEU A 89 3.17 -11.00 12.99
N LYS A 90 3.22 -10.58 14.25
CA LYS A 90 2.12 -9.83 14.87
C LYS A 90 1.80 -8.53 14.13
N HIS A 91 2.82 -7.76 13.75
CA HIS A 91 2.64 -6.53 12.97
C HIS A 91 2.05 -6.82 11.58
N LEU A 92 2.56 -7.85 10.89
CA LEU A 92 2.06 -8.27 9.60
C LEU A 92 0.59 -8.69 9.68
N PHE A 93 0.21 -9.53 10.64
CA PHE A 93 -1.18 -9.96 10.82
C PHE A 93 -2.12 -8.80 11.16
N SER A 94 -1.67 -7.82 11.95
CA SER A 94 -2.45 -6.59 12.20
C SER A 94 -2.76 -5.87 10.90
N ILE A 95 -1.76 -5.60 10.05
CA ILE A 95 -1.99 -4.91 8.77
C ILE A 95 -2.85 -5.76 7.83
N LEU A 96 -2.60 -7.06 7.74
CA LEU A 96 -3.40 -7.95 6.89
C LEU A 96 -4.87 -8.00 7.32
N SER A 97 -5.15 -7.92 8.62
CA SER A 97 -6.54 -7.94 9.10
C SER A 97 -7.30 -6.68 8.71
N GLU A 98 -6.59 -5.56 8.62
CA GLU A 98 -7.14 -4.29 8.17
C GLU A 98 -7.31 -4.26 6.65
N VAL A 99 -6.35 -4.79 5.89
CA VAL A 99 -6.30 -4.70 4.42
C VAL A 99 -7.15 -5.78 3.75
N ASN A 100 -6.96 -7.05 4.12
CA ASN A 100 -7.60 -8.20 3.50
C ASN A 100 -7.77 -9.35 4.52
N PRO A 101 -8.90 -9.38 5.26
CA PRO A 101 -9.14 -10.40 6.28
C PRO A 101 -9.27 -11.81 5.69
N GLU A 102 -9.82 -11.96 4.47
CA GLU A 102 -9.95 -13.28 3.81
C GLU A 102 -8.58 -13.94 3.58
N LEU A 103 -7.54 -13.14 3.33
CA LEU A 103 -6.18 -13.65 3.14
C LEU A 103 -5.59 -14.25 4.42
N ILE A 104 -5.98 -13.74 5.60
CA ILE A 104 -5.54 -14.31 6.88
C ILE A 104 -6.04 -15.75 7.03
N ASP A 105 -7.31 -15.99 6.72
CA ASP A 105 -7.90 -17.31 6.85
C ASP A 105 -7.22 -18.30 5.90
N LYS A 106 -6.90 -17.87 4.67
CA LYS A 106 -6.10 -18.67 3.73
C LYS A 106 -4.71 -18.99 4.25
N ILE A 107 -4.02 -18.01 4.84
CA ILE A 107 -2.69 -18.22 5.43
C ILE A 107 -2.77 -19.24 6.58
N LYS A 108 -3.77 -19.15 7.45
CA LYS A 108 -3.97 -20.12 8.54
C LYS A 108 -4.19 -21.53 8.00
N THR A 109 -4.99 -21.68 6.94
CA THR A 109 -5.19 -22.97 6.26
C THR A 109 -3.86 -23.49 5.69
N TRP A 110 -3.06 -22.64 5.04
CA TRP A 110 -1.75 -23.05 4.53
C TRP A 110 -0.76 -23.40 5.63
N GLN A 111 -0.80 -22.75 6.79
CA GLN A 111 0.04 -23.13 7.93
C GLN A 111 -0.26 -24.56 8.40
N GLN A 112 -1.51 -25.01 8.30
CA GLN A 112 -1.91 -26.38 8.66
C GLN A 112 -1.51 -27.40 7.59
N VAL A 113 -1.67 -27.05 6.31
CA VAL A 113 -1.44 -27.98 5.18
C VAL A 113 0.03 -28.05 4.76
N ASN A 114 0.72 -26.90 4.72
CA ASN A 114 2.12 -26.78 4.28
C ASN A 114 2.80 -25.56 4.95
N PRO A 115 3.35 -25.74 6.16
CA PRO A 115 3.89 -24.64 6.96
C PRO A 115 5.07 -23.94 6.28
N ASP A 116 5.93 -24.68 5.59
CA ASP A 116 7.09 -24.11 4.89
C ASP A 116 6.67 -23.16 3.77
N ARG A 117 5.63 -23.53 3.00
CA ARG A 117 5.07 -22.67 1.96
C ARG A 117 4.45 -21.41 2.56
N ALA A 118 3.70 -21.55 3.65
CA ALA A 118 3.10 -20.42 4.35
C ALA A 118 4.17 -19.45 4.88
N ASN A 119 5.24 -19.96 5.50
CA ASN A 119 6.34 -19.16 6.03
C ASN A 119 7.07 -18.39 4.93
N ARG A 120 7.35 -19.03 3.79
CA ARG A 120 7.94 -18.34 2.62
C ARG A 120 7.02 -17.25 2.07
N MET A 121 5.71 -17.49 2.04
CA MET A 121 4.74 -16.48 1.61
C MET A 121 4.71 -15.29 2.58
N LEU A 122 4.65 -15.57 3.90
CA LEU A 122 4.67 -14.56 4.95
C LEU A 122 5.93 -13.70 4.89
N ALA A 123 7.12 -14.30 4.72
CA ALA A 123 8.37 -13.55 4.55
C ALA A 123 8.34 -12.64 3.30
N ARG A 124 7.84 -13.13 2.16
CA ARG A 124 7.66 -12.33 0.93
C ARG A 124 6.64 -11.21 1.10
N MET A 125 5.62 -11.42 1.92
CA MET A 125 4.61 -10.41 2.23
C MET A 125 5.16 -9.37 3.20
N TYR A 126 5.89 -9.80 4.24
CA TYR A 126 6.51 -8.90 5.21
C TYR A 126 7.45 -7.90 4.51
N GLY A 127 8.32 -8.36 3.62
CA GLY A 127 9.21 -7.47 2.86
C GLY A 127 8.46 -6.44 2.00
N ARG A 128 7.24 -6.75 1.54
CA ARG A 128 6.37 -5.82 0.80
C ARG A 128 5.56 -4.90 1.71
N MET A 129 5.28 -5.32 2.94
CA MET A 129 4.46 -4.58 3.91
C MET A 129 5.30 -3.78 4.92
N GLN A 130 6.62 -3.95 4.94
CA GLN A 130 7.52 -3.25 5.86
C GLN A 130 7.36 -1.73 5.77
N ASP A 131 7.22 -1.19 4.56
CA ASP A 131 6.99 0.24 4.35
C ASP A 131 5.68 0.71 5.00
N LEU A 132 4.63 -0.11 4.99
CA LEU A 132 3.35 0.22 5.65
C LEU A 132 3.47 0.14 7.18
N ILE A 133 4.25 -0.81 7.71
CA ILE A 133 4.52 -0.88 9.15
C ILE A 133 5.20 0.41 9.61
N GLN A 134 6.21 0.88 8.86
CA GLN A 134 6.92 2.11 9.18
C GLN A 134 6.00 3.33 9.04
N LEU A 135 5.21 3.41 7.97
CA LEU A 135 4.25 4.50 7.78
C LEU A 135 3.21 4.58 8.91
N LYS A 136 2.76 3.44 9.44
CA LYS A 136 1.80 3.43 10.56
C LYS A 136 2.35 4.15 11.80
N MET A 137 3.67 4.14 12.00
CA MET A 137 4.33 4.79 13.12
C MET A 137 4.71 6.24 12.81
N ASP A 138 5.28 6.49 11.63
CA ASP A 138 5.89 7.78 11.31
C ASP A 138 4.92 8.76 10.64
N ASP A 139 3.92 8.27 9.91
CA ASP A 139 2.97 9.07 9.12
C ASP A 139 1.61 8.36 9.00
N PRO A 140 0.80 8.34 10.08
CA PRO A 140 -0.50 7.68 10.09
C PRO A 140 -1.46 8.13 8.97
N PRO A 141 -1.55 9.42 8.60
CA PRO A 141 -2.36 9.85 7.46
C PRO A 141 -1.96 9.18 6.13
N MET A 142 -0.66 9.11 5.83
CA MET A 142 -0.17 8.42 4.63
C MET A 142 -0.45 6.90 4.70
N TYR A 143 -0.34 6.29 5.88
CA TYR A 143 -0.70 4.89 6.09
C TYR A 143 -2.14 4.60 5.68
N GLU A 144 -3.11 5.40 6.16
CA GLU A 144 -4.53 5.23 5.83
C GLU A 144 -4.78 5.33 4.33
N LEU A 145 -4.16 6.30 3.66
CA LEU A 145 -4.26 6.46 2.21
C LEU A 145 -3.70 5.26 1.45
N LYS A 146 -2.53 4.72 1.85
CA LYS A 146 -1.93 3.54 1.20
C LYS A 146 -2.75 2.27 1.45
N VAL A 147 -3.33 2.10 2.64
CA VAL A 147 -4.24 0.99 2.92
C VAL A 147 -5.48 1.07 2.02
N ALA A 148 -6.06 2.26 1.84
CA ALA A 148 -7.17 2.46 0.93
C ALA A 148 -6.79 2.16 -0.53
N ASP A 149 -5.61 2.60 -0.99
CA ASP A 149 -5.07 2.31 -2.33
C ASP A 149 -4.99 0.80 -2.58
N ILE A 150 -4.41 0.03 -1.65
CA ILE A 150 -4.26 -1.43 -1.77
C ILE A 150 -5.63 -2.14 -1.82
N LYS A 151 -6.59 -1.70 -1.00
CA LYS A 151 -7.96 -2.26 -1.01
C LYS A 151 -8.63 -2.04 -2.35
N LEU A 152 -8.57 -0.81 -2.88
CA LEU A 152 -9.18 -0.45 -4.15
C LEU A 152 -8.49 -1.14 -5.33
N ASP A 153 -7.16 -1.25 -5.32
CA ASP A 153 -6.37 -1.99 -6.31
C ASP A 153 -6.79 -3.47 -6.33
N THR A 154 -6.85 -4.12 -5.17
CA THR A 154 -7.27 -5.52 -5.05
C THR A 154 -8.70 -5.72 -5.56
N ARG A 155 -9.65 -4.87 -5.15
CA ARG A 155 -11.04 -4.93 -5.61
C ARG A 155 -11.15 -4.73 -7.13
N SER A 156 -10.41 -3.76 -7.68
CA SER A 156 -10.42 -3.48 -9.13
C SER A 156 -9.90 -4.67 -9.94
N ARG A 157 -8.89 -5.40 -9.44
CA ARG A 157 -8.39 -6.63 -10.09
C ARG A 157 -9.43 -7.74 -10.09
N VAL A 158 -10.11 -7.97 -8.96
CA VAL A 158 -11.18 -8.97 -8.86
C VAL A 158 -12.31 -8.63 -9.83
N LEU A 159 -12.81 -7.39 -9.82
CA LEU A 159 -13.87 -6.95 -10.73
C LEU A 159 -13.43 -7.04 -12.20
N SER A 160 -12.17 -6.70 -12.52
CA SER A 160 -11.64 -6.85 -13.88
C SER A 160 -11.64 -8.31 -14.35
N LEU A 161 -11.27 -9.25 -13.47
CA LEU A 161 -11.34 -10.68 -13.78
C LEU A 161 -12.79 -11.15 -13.96
N SER A 162 -13.71 -10.72 -13.10
CA SER A 162 -15.14 -11.03 -13.23
C SER A 162 -15.71 -10.49 -14.54
N TYR A 163 -15.39 -9.24 -14.91
CA TYR A 163 -15.84 -8.63 -16.16
C TYR A 163 -15.36 -9.38 -17.41
N ARG A 164 -14.11 -9.87 -17.40
CA ARG A 164 -13.57 -10.68 -18.51
C ARG A 164 -14.27 -12.03 -18.64
N ARG A 165 -14.71 -12.61 -17.52
CA ARG A 165 -15.42 -13.90 -17.50
C ARG A 165 -16.88 -13.74 -17.89
N THR A 166 -17.53 -12.67 -17.40
CA THR A 166 -18.96 -12.43 -17.57
C THR A 166 -19.20 -10.93 -17.74
N PRO A 167 -19.11 -10.42 -18.98
CA PRO A 167 -19.27 -9.01 -19.26
C PRO A 167 -20.73 -8.60 -19.05
N THR A 168 -20.98 -7.90 -17.95
CA THR A 168 -22.28 -7.34 -17.59
C THR A 168 -22.12 -5.84 -17.31
N ASP A 169 -23.16 -5.06 -17.59
CA ASP A 169 -23.13 -3.61 -17.35
C ASP A 169 -22.98 -3.29 -15.85
N GLU A 170 -23.53 -4.13 -14.97
CA GLU A 170 -23.39 -3.99 -13.51
C GLU A 170 -21.91 -4.07 -13.07
N VAL A 171 -21.18 -5.11 -13.49
CA VAL A 171 -19.76 -5.27 -13.15
C VAL A 171 -18.91 -4.17 -13.79
N ARG A 172 -19.30 -3.70 -15.00
CA ARG A 172 -18.64 -2.57 -15.66
C ARG A 172 -18.76 -1.29 -14.85
N ASP A 173 -19.97 -0.95 -14.42
CA ASP A 173 -20.24 0.29 -13.69
C ASP A 173 -19.64 0.28 -12.29
N GLU A 174 -19.64 -0.88 -11.62
CA GLU A 174 -18.93 -1.07 -10.35
C GLU A 174 -17.42 -0.90 -10.52
N LEU A 175 -16.83 -1.53 -11.54
CA LEU A 175 -15.40 -1.39 -11.84
C LEU A 175 -15.03 0.07 -12.13
N LEU A 176 -15.83 0.79 -12.93
CA LEU A 176 -15.62 2.21 -13.20
C LEU A 176 -15.67 3.05 -11.93
N THR A 177 -16.59 2.76 -11.02
CA THR A 177 -16.71 3.44 -9.73
C THR A 177 -15.47 3.23 -8.86
N VAL A 178 -15.02 1.98 -8.73
CA VAL A 178 -13.80 1.64 -7.96
C VAL A 178 -12.56 2.29 -8.57
N LEU A 179 -12.45 2.32 -9.90
CA LEU A 179 -11.32 2.97 -10.59
C LEU A 179 -11.28 4.47 -10.36
N LYS A 180 -12.43 5.15 -10.35
CA LYS A 180 -12.49 6.59 -9.99
C LYS A 180 -12.02 6.79 -8.54
N GLN A 181 -12.53 6.01 -7.60
CA GLN A 181 -12.10 6.10 -6.20
C GLN A 181 -10.59 5.85 -6.04
N HIS A 182 -10.05 4.86 -6.75
CA HIS A 182 -8.64 4.52 -6.74
C HIS A 182 -7.79 5.69 -7.28
N PHE A 183 -8.23 6.33 -8.36
CA PHE A 183 -7.58 7.52 -8.90
C PHE A 183 -7.53 8.66 -7.87
N GLU A 184 -8.67 8.97 -7.22
CA GLU A 184 -8.74 10.02 -6.20
C GLU A 184 -7.82 9.73 -4.99
N ILE A 185 -7.76 8.48 -4.53
CA ILE A 185 -6.84 8.10 -3.44
C ILE A 185 -5.39 8.27 -3.86
N ARG A 186 -5.02 7.87 -5.08
CA ARG A 186 -3.67 8.08 -5.60
C ARG A 186 -3.32 9.56 -5.72
N GLN A 187 -4.27 10.38 -6.15
CA GLN A 187 -4.10 11.82 -6.21
C GLN A 187 -3.79 12.39 -4.82
N LYS A 188 -4.57 12.01 -3.80
CA LYS A 188 -4.34 12.41 -2.39
C LYS A 188 -2.99 11.94 -1.86
N ILE A 189 -2.56 10.73 -2.19
CA ILE A 189 -1.21 10.22 -1.85
C ILE A 189 -0.14 11.15 -2.44
N ARG A 190 -0.27 11.55 -3.71
CA ARG A 190 0.70 12.46 -4.35
C ARG A 190 0.70 13.83 -3.74
N GLU A 191 -0.47 14.36 -3.38
CA GLU A 191 -0.61 15.65 -2.72
C GLU A 191 0.07 15.66 -1.34
N HIS A 192 -0.14 14.61 -0.53
CA HIS A 192 0.52 14.45 0.77
C HIS A 192 2.03 14.26 0.63
N GLU A 193 2.49 13.44 -0.33
CA GLU A 193 3.92 13.29 -0.65
C GLU A 193 4.54 14.66 -1.04
N LEU A 194 3.83 15.45 -1.86
CA LEU A 194 4.27 16.78 -2.27
C LEU A 194 4.37 17.75 -1.08
N GLU A 195 3.39 17.74 -0.18
CA GLU A 195 3.39 18.59 1.02
C GLU A 195 4.57 18.25 1.95
N ARG A 196 4.85 16.96 2.17
CA ARG A 196 6.01 16.52 2.94
C ARG A 196 7.34 16.95 2.32
N LEU A 197 7.46 16.82 1.00
CA LEU A 197 8.66 17.27 0.28
C LEU A 197 8.86 18.78 0.41
N LYS A 198 7.79 19.58 0.29
CA LYS A 198 7.85 21.03 0.51
C LYS A 198 8.31 21.39 1.92
N SER A 199 7.77 20.70 2.93
CA SER A 199 8.20 20.89 4.32
C SER A 199 9.68 20.55 4.50
N LYS A 200 10.15 19.45 3.91
CA LYS A 200 11.57 19.06 3.99
C LYS A 200 12.49 20.05 3.28
N ILE A 201 12.09 20.58 2.14
CA ILE A 201 12.82 21.64 1.43
C ILE A 201 12.98 22.87 2.33
N GLY A 202 11.89 23.34 2.96
CA GLY A 202 11.95 24.48 3.88
C GLY A 202 12.86 24.25 5.10
N GLU A 203 12.85 23.04 5.67
CA GLU A 203 13.77 22.65 6.75
C GLU A 203 15.25 22.74 6.31
N LEU A 204 15.56 22.20 5.11
CA LEU A 204 16.91 22.21 4.57
C LEU A 204 17.37 23.62 4.20
N GLU A 205 16.48 24.45 3.66
CA GLU A 205 16.75 25.87 3.39
C GLU A 205 17.10 26.61 4.67
N SER A 206 16.32 26.43 5.74
CA SER A 206 16.60 27.03 7.04
C SER A 206 17.94 26.56 7.63
N GLN A 207 18.28 25.27 7.51
CA GLN A 207 19.57 24.74 7.94
C GLN A 207 20.75 25.34 7.13
N LEU A 208 20.55 25.57 5.83
CA LEU A 208 21.56 26.21 4.98
C LEU A 208 21.76 27.68 5.38
N GLU A 209 20.69 28.41 5.64
CA GLU A 209 20.75 29.80 6.12
C GLU A 209 21.45 29.90 7.48
N GLU A 210 21.10 29.04 8.43
CA GLU A 210 21.75 29.00 9.75
C GLU A 210 23.25 28.70 9.60
N ARG A 211 23.60 27.74 8.74
CA ARG A 211 24.99 27.39 8.48
C ARG A 211 25.75 28.53 7.79
N ALA A 212 25.09 29.25 6.87
CA ALA A 212 25.66 30.42 6.22
C ALA A 212 25.89 31.57 7.21
N HIS A 213 24.94 31.81 8.11
CA HIS A 213 25.07 32.80 9.19
C HIS A 213 26.21 32.44 10.17
N ASN A 214 26.37 31.15 10.47
CA ASN A 214 27.40 30.65 11.36
C ASN A 214 28.72 30.29 10.65
N ARG A 215 28.88 30.65 9.37
CA ARG A 215 30.01 30.22 8.53
C ARG A 215 31.37 30.48 9.16
N GLU A 216 31.64 31.72 9.58
CA GLU A 216 32.94 32.09 10.15
C GLU A 216 33.25 31.34 11.45
N LYS A 217 32.25 31.22 12.34
CA LYS A 217 32.40 30.43 13.58
C LYS A 217 32.72 28.96 13.29
N LEU A 218 32.09 28.37 12.28
CA LEU A 218 32.35 26.98 11.87
C LEU A 218 33.76 26.83 11.28
N ILE A 219 34.20 27.80 10.47
CA ILE A 219 35.57 27.84 9.92
C ILE A 219 36.59 27.94 11.06
N ASP A 220 36.41 28.86 12.00
CA ASP A 220 37.30 29.04 13.15
C ASP A 220 37.36 27.78 14.01
N LYS A 221 36.22 27.15 14.30
CA LYS A 221 36.16 25.89 15.04
C LYS A 221 36.94 24.78 14.33
N GLN A 222 36.78 24.66 13.01
CA GLN A 222 37.51 23.67 12.22
C GLN A 222 39.01 23.99 12.19
N PHE A 223 39.39 25.25 11.98
CA PHE A 223 40.78 25.71 12.01
C PHE A 223 41.45 25.41 13.35
N GLN A 224 40.79 25.74 14.47
CA GLN A 224 41.27 25.41 15.81
C GLN A 224 41.41 23.90 16.01
N SER A 225 40.48 23.09 15.48
CA SER A 225 40.57 21.63 15.59
C SER A 225 41.77 21.04 14.85
N MET A 226 42.16 21.64 13.71
CA MET A 226 43.31 21.20 12.90
C MET A 226 44.65 21.72 13.43
N THR A 227 44.67 22.92 14.02
CA THR A 227 45.90 23.55 14.54
C THR A 227 46.21 23.19 15.99
N ARG A 228 45.28 22.53 16.69
CA ARG A 228 45.48 22.08 18.07
C ARG A 228 46.61 21.05 18.13
N LYS A 229 47.66 21.37 18.89
CA LYS A 229 48.84 20.51 19.07
C LYS A 229 48.42 19.11 19.56
N PRO A 230 48.80 18.02 18.88
CA PRO A 230 48.51 16.66 19.30
C PRO A 230 49.19 16.41 20.66
N GLY A 231 48.41 16.10 21.70
CA GLY A 231 48.87 15.93 23.09
C GLY A 231 48.22 16.85 24.13
N SER A 232 47.43 17.85 23.72
CA SER A 232 46.77 18.81 24.64
C SER A 232 45.37 18.40 25.14
N ARG A 233 44.96 17.13 25.00
CA ARG A 233 43.73 16.64 25.64
C ARG A 233 44.06 16.28 27.09
N LYS A 234 43.64 17.14 28.02
CA LYS A 234 43.46 16.71 29.41
C LYS A 234 42.27 15.76 29.43
N TRP A 235 42.53 14.51 29.81
CA TRP A 235 41.51 13.53 30.16
C TRP A 235 40.80 13.95 31.45
#